data_AF-A0A954QQ24-F1
#
_entry.id   AF-A0A954QQ24-F1
#
_cell.length_a   1.000
_cell.length_b   1.000
_cell.length_c   1.000
_cell.angle_alpha   90.00
_cell.angle_beta   90.00
_cell.angle_gamma   90.00
#
_symmetry.space_group_name_H-M   'P 1'
#
loop_
_entity.id
_entity.type
_entity.pdbx_description
1 polymer ?
#
loop_
_entity_poly.entity_id
_entity_poly.type
_entity_poly.pdbx_seq_one_letter_code
_entity_poly.pdbx_strand_id
1 'polypeptide(L)'
;METNEDQYAALVDSIRGGDRNALATLIDQKQLQLLAFIQRSMSYKLRQKVDPGDILQETSVRAIESIESYDVGQRDPFAWLCQLAERRIVDAHRKHFATQKRAGEREQSLDRKVDSDD
;
A
#
# COMPACT_ATOMS: atom_id res chain seq x y z
N MET A 1 -26.66 23.54 -15.57
CA MET A 1 -25.21 23.52 -15.34
C MET A 1 -24.99 22.46 -14.29
N GLU A 2 -24.53 21.27 -14.67
CA GLU A 2 -24.04 20.28 -13.69
C GLU A 2 -22.80 20.86 -13.02
N THR A 3 -22.76 20.80 -11.70
CA THR A 3 -21.62 21.30 -10.93
C THR A 3 -20.55 20.22 -10.80
N ASN A 4 -19.31 20.63 -10.51
CA ASN A 4 -18.19 19.71 -10.30
C ASN A 4 -18.45 18.74 -9.12
N GLU A 5 -19.30 19.15 -8.16
CA GLU A 5 -19.74 18.31 -7.03
C GLU A 5 -20.70 17.20 -7.48
N ASP A 6 -21.61 17.48 -8.42
CA ASP A 6 -22.53 16.47 -8.96
C ASP A 6 -21.76 15.38 -9.73
N GLN A 7 -20.74 15.77 -10.48
CA GLN A 7 -19.87 14.84 -11.21
C GLN A 7 -19.05 13.96 -10.27
N TYR A 8 -18.56 14.53 -9.15
CA TYR A 8 -17.85 13.76 -8.13
C TYR A 8 -18.77 12.77 -7.42
N ALA A 9 -19.99 13.18 -7.07
CA ALA A 9 -20.97 12.30 -6.44
C ALA A 9 -21.34 11.11 -7.34
N ALA A 10 -21.60 11.36 -8.63
CA ALA A 10 -21.88 10.32 -9.62
C ALA A 10 -20.70 9.35 -9.81
N LEU A 11 -19.46 9.87 -9.77
CA LEU A 11 -18.25 9.06 -9.81
C LEU A 11 -18.15 8.14 -8.58
N VAL A 12 -18.39 8.68 -7.38
CA VAL A 12 -18.38 7.92 -6.13
C VAL A 12 -19.45 6.82 -6.13
N ASP A 13 -20.66 7.11 -6.63
CA ASP A 13 -21.73 6.11 -6.71
C ASP A 13 -21.40 4.99 -7.71
N SER A 14 -20.75 5.31 -8.83
CA SER A 14 -20.27 4.30 -9.78
C SER A 14 -19.20 3.40 -9.15
N ILE A 15 -18.29 3.97 -8.36
CA ILE A 15 -17.27 3.22 -7.60
C ILE A 15 -17.92 2.30 -6.57
N ARG A 16 -18.95 2.76 -5.85
CA ARG A 16 -19.73 1.93 -4.93
C ARG A 16 -20.43 0.76 -5.62
N GLY A 17 -20.81 0.95 -6.89
CA GLY A 17 -21.34 -0.10 -7.75
C GLY A 17 -20.31 -1.11 -8.27
N GLY A 18 -19.03 -0.97 -7.90
CA GLY A 18 -17.96 -1.86 -8.36
C GLY A 18 -17.31 -1.45 -9.68
N ASP A 19 -17.58 -0.24 -10.20
CA ASP A 19 -17.05 0.19 -11.49
C ASP A 19 -15.54 0.46 -11.43
N ARG A 20 -14.78 -0.42 -12.09
CA ARG A 20 -13.32 -0.34 -12.22
C ARG A 20 -12.86 0.93 -12.95
N ASN A 21 -13.58 1.37 -13.98
CA ASN A 21 -13.22 2.56 -14.76
C ASN A 21 -13.43 3.84 -13.94
N ALA A 22 -14.52 3.90 -13.18
CA ALA A 22 -14.77 4.99 -12.25
C ALA A 22 -13.67 5.08 -11.18
N LEU A 23 -13.26 3.93 -10.63
CA LEU A 23 -12.17 3.87 -9.66
C LEU A 23 -10.83 4.27 -10.27
N ALA A 24 -10.51 3.82 -11.48
CA ALA A 24 -9.29 4.21 -12.19
C ALA A 24 -9.24 5.73 -12.41
N THR A 25 -10.38 6.33 -12.78
CA THR A 25 -10.51 7.79 -12.96
C THR A 25 -10.25 8.52 -11.64
N LEU A 26 -10.80 8.04 -10.52
CA LEU A 26 -10.53 8.65 -9.22
C LEU A 26 -9.05 8.53 -8.82
N ILE A 27 -8.43 7.36 -9.05
CA ILE A 27 -7.01 7.14 -8.77
C ILE A 27 -6.15 8.13 -9.56
N ASP A 28 -6.43 8.33 -10.84
CA ASP A 28 -5.72 9.29 -11.69
C ASP A 28 -5.87 10.73 -11.17
N GLN A 29 -7.10 11.15 -10.85
CA GLN A 29 -7.39 12.47 -10.28
C GLN A 29 -6.70 12.72 -8.92
N LYS A 30 -6.53 11.66 -8.12
CA LYS A 30 -5.98 11.74 -6.76
C LYS A 30 -4.56 11.20 -6.67
N GLN A 31 -3.90 10.93 -7.79
CA GLN A 31 -2.60 10.26 -7.83
C GLN A 31 -1.55 11.01 -7.00
N LEU A 32 -1.45 12.34 -7.17
CA LEU A 32 -0.51 13.18 -6.44
C LEU A 32 -0.81 13.24 -4.94
N GLN A 33 -2.09 13.23 -4.56
CA GLN A 33 -2.51 13.25 -3.15
C GLN A 33 -2.20 11.92 -2.47
N LEU A 34 -2.48 10.81 -3.15
CA LEU A 34 -2.16 9.47 -2.67
C LEU A 34 -0.65 9.25 -2.57
N LEU A 35 0.12 9.72 -3.56
CA LEU A 35 1.58 9.66 -3.52
C LEU A 35 2.15 10.47 -2.35
N ALA A 36 1.66 11.68 -2.12
CA ALA A 36 2.07 12.51 -0.98
C ALA A 36 1.74 11.84 0.36
N PHE A 37 0.57 11.20 0.47
CA PHE A 37 0.21 10.39 1.63
C PHE A 37 1.19 9.24 1.84
N ILE A 38 1.47 8.45 0.80
CA ILE A 38 2.43 7.32 0.84
C ILE A 38 3.80 7.80 1.31
N GLN A 39 4.33 8.88 0.71
CA GLN A 39 5.64 9.43 1.08
C GLN A 39 5.72 9.83 2.55
N ARG A 40 4.64 10.40 3.11
CA ARG A 40 4.56 10.77 4.53
C ARG A 40 4.45 9.55 5.45
N SER A 41 3.73 8.53 5.02
CA SER A 41 3.51 7.29 5.77
C SER A 41 4.73 6.35 5.77
N MET A 42 5.64 6.48 4.79
CA MET A 42 6.87 5.70 4.74
C MET A 42 7.95 6.26 5.67
N SER A 43 8.58 5.38 6.46
CA SER A 43 9.79 5.72 7.23
C SER A 43 10.96 6.02 6.29
N TYR A 44 11.92 6.82 6.77
CA TYR A 44 13.13 7.15 5.99
C TYR A 44 13.87 5.89 5.51
N LYS A 45 14.02 4.89 6.38
CA LYS A 45 14.69 3.61 6.04
C LYS A 45 13.95 2.84 4.96
N LEU A 46 12.61 2.88 4.95
CA LEU A 46 11.81 2.20 3.93
C LEU A 46 11.94 2.90 2.58
N ARG A 47 11.93 4.25 2.54
CA ARG A 47 12.13 5.04 1.31
C ARG A 47 13.49 4.82 0.65
N GLN A 48 14.50 4.38 1.40
CA GLN A 48 15.80 3.99 0.83
C GLN A 48 15.78 2.61 0.14
N LYS A 49 14.74 1.80 0.35
CA LYS A 49 14.63 0.43 -0.14
C LYS A 49 13.49 0.22 -1.13
N VAL A 50 12.47 1.07 -1.08
CA VAL A 50 11.25 0.96 -1.88
C VAL A 50 10.87 2.35 -2.39
N ASP A 51 10.55 2.43 -3.68
CA ASP A 51 10.07 3.68 -4.27
C ASP A 51 8.60 3.94 -3.87
N PRO A 52 8.22 5.17 -3.49
CA PRO A 52 6.82 5.51 -3.21
C PRO A 52 5.87 5.28 -4.39
N GLY A 53 6.35 5.42 -5.62
CA GLY A 53 5.63 5.13 -6.86
C GLY A 53 5.31 3.64 -7.04
N ASP A 54 6.21 2.74 -6.59
CA ASP A 54 5.94 1.29 -6.59
C ASP A 54 4.75 0.97 -5.66
N ILE A 55 4.74 1.55 -4.46
CA ILE A 55 3.64 1.40 -3.50
C ILE A 55 2.34 1.94 -4.09
N LEU A 56 2.38 3.10 -4.76
CA LEU A 56 1.24 3.68 -5.43
C LEU A 56 0.70 2.74 -6.51
N GLN A 57 1.56 2.24 -7.40
CA GLN A 57 1.17 1.34 -8.49
C GLN A 57 0.57 0.03 -7.95
N GLU A 58 1.21 -0.61 -6.97
CA GLU A 58 0.67 -1.82 -6.34
C GLU A 58 -0.67 -1.58 -5.66
N THR A 59 -0.84 -0.42 -5.03
CA THR A 59 -2.10 -0.01 -4.41
C THR A 59 -3.18 0.14 -5.47
N SER A 60 -2.90 0.83 -6.57
CA SER A 60 -3.84 1.04 -7.68
C SER A 60 -4.28 -0.28 -8.31
N VAL A 61 -3.35 -1.19 -8.62
CA VAL A 61 -3.66 -2.51 -9.19
C VAL A 61 -4.59 -3.29 -8.27
N ARG A 62 -4.25 -3.37 -6.98
CA ARG A 62 -5.07 -4.10 -6.01
C ARG A 62 -6.43 -3.46 -5.76
N ALA A 63 -6.52 -2.13 -5.79
CA ALA A 63 -7.80 -1.45 -5.66
C ALA A 63 -8.74 -1.86 -6.79
N ILE A 64 -8.24 -1.83 -8.04
CA ILE A 64 -9.01 -2.23 -9.23
C ILE A 64 -9.39 -3.71 -9.23
N GLU A 65 -8.50 -4.59 -8.75
CA GLU A 65 -8.80 -6.03 -8.64
C GLU A 65 -9.82 -6.35 -7.55
N SER A 66 -9.85 -5.55 -6.47
CA SER A 66 -10.68 -5.85 -5.30
C SER A 66 -12.03 -5.13 -5.29
N ILE A 67 -12.23 -4.12 -6.14
CA ILE A 67 -13.41 -3.25 -6.12
C ILE A 67 -14.74 -4.01 -6.32
N GLU A 68 -14.76 -5.07 -7.14
CA GLU A 68 -15.95 -5.90 -7.36
C GLU A 68 -16.38 -6.69 -6.11
N SER A 69 -15.41 -7.01 -5.24
CA SER A 69 -15.64 -7.75 -4.00
C SER A 69 -15.74 -6.84 -2.77
N TYR A 70 -15.40 -5.55 -2.94
CA TYR A 70 -15.29 -4.61 -1.85
C TYR A 70 -16.54 -3.75 -1.78
N ASP A 71 -17.35 -3.98 -0.74
CA ASP A 71 -18.43 -3.06 -0.40
C ASP A 71 -17.83 -1.78 0.18
N VAL A 72 -17.68 -0.77 -0.67
CA VAL A 72 -17.27 0.59 -0.28
C VAL A 72 -18.30 1.19 0.69
N GLY A 73 -19.56 0.74 0.65
CA GLY A 73 -20.65 1.24 1.49
C GLY A 73 -20.72 2.77 1.49
N GLN A 74 -20.81 3.36 2.68
CA GLN A 74 -20.77 4.82 2.88
C GLN A 74 -19.35 5.39 3.01
N ARG A 75 -18.30 4.57 2.94
CA ARG A 75 -16.93 5.09 3.10
C ARG A 75 -16.51 5.88 1.88
N ASP A 76 -15.70 6.89 2.12
CA ASP A 76 -15.04 7.65 1.06
C ASP A 76 -14.04 6.73 0.32
N PRO A 77 -14.13 6.58 -1.01
CA PRO A 77 -13.22 5.74 -1.78
C PRO A 77 -11.74 6.16 -1.63
N PHE A 78 -11.47 7.45 -1.45
CA PHE A 78 -10.10 7.92 -1.25
C PHE A 78 -9.54 7.48 0.12
N ALA A 79 -10.34 7.57 1.18
CA ALA A 79 -9.98 7.01 2.49
C ALA A 79 -9.73 5.49 2.44
N TRP A 80 -10.42 4.76 1.56
CA TRP A 80 -10.15 3.34 1.33
C TRP A 80 -8.83 3.10 0.59
N LEU A 81 -8.49 3.91 -0.42
CA LEU A 81 -7.19 3.87 -1.10
C LEU A 81 -6.03 4.10 -0.11
N CYS A 82 -6.17 5.07 0.80
CA CYS A 82 -5.19 5.33 1.85
C CYS A 82 -4.99 4.10 2.76
N GLN A 83 -6.07 3.42 3.16
CA GLN A 83 -5.98 2.18 3.95
C GLN A 83 -5.26 1.05 3.19
N LEU A 84 -5.50 0.93 1.89
CA LEU A 84 -4.81 -0.07 1.07
C LEU A 84 -3.31 0.25 0.95
N ALA A 85 -2.96 1.52 0.75
CA ALA A 85 -1.58 2.00 0.73
C ALA A 85 -0.87 1.75 2.07
N GLU A 86 -1.50 2.02 3.21
CA GLU A 86 -0.93 1.72 4.53
C GLU A 86 -0.61 0.22 4.68
N ARG A 87 -1.52 -0.66 4.26
CA ARG A 87 -1.28 -2.11 4.27
C ARG A 87 -0.08 -2.48 3.40
N ARG A 88 0.06 -1.88 2.21
CA ARG A 88 1.23 -2.09 1.32
C ARG A 88 2.53 -1.64 1.99
N ILE A 89 2.53 -0.48 2.65
CA ILE A 89 3.69 0.05 3.38
C ILE A 89 4.11 -0.90 4.51
N VAL A 90 3.14 -1.42 5.29
CA VAL A 90 3.40 -2.39 6.36
C VAL A 90 3.97 -3.70 5.80
N ASP A 91 3.40 -4.21 4.71
CA ASP A 91 3.89 -5.41 4.04
C ASP A 91 5.32 -5.23 3.53
N ALA A 92 5.61 -4.09 2.89
CA ALA A 92 6.96 -3.75 2.43
C ALA A 92 7.95 -3.66 3.60
N HIS A 93 7.56 -3.00 4.70
CA HIS A 93 8.38 -2.95 5.90
C HIS A 93 8.68 -4.35 6.45
N ARG A 94 7.67 -5.22 6.55
CA ARG A 94 7.86 -6.61 7.00
C ARG A 94 8.81 -7.37 6.07
N LYS A 95 8.62 -7.29 4.75
CA LYS A 95 9.46 -7.99 3.76
C LYS A 95 10.94 -7.61 3.87
N HIS A 96 11.25 -6.32 3.98
CA HIS A 96 12.64 -5.83 3.96
C HIS A 96 13.34 -5.84 5.32
N PHE A 97 12.59 -5.78 6.43
CA PHE A 97 13.18 -5.69 7.78
C PHE A 97 12.95 -6.95 8.64
N ALA A 98 11.93 -7.77 8.40
CA ALA A 98 11.77 -9.04 9.12
C ALA A 98 12.80 -10.10 8.67
N THR A 99 13.24 -10.04 7.41
CA THR A 99 14.26 -10.95 6.86
C THR A 99 15.64 -10.71 7.49
N GLN A 100 15.98 -9.46 7.81
CA GLN A 100 17.27 -9.13 8.44
C GLN A 100 17.41 -9.69 9.87
N LYS A 101 16.28 -9.80 10.61
CA LYS A 101 16.32 -10.37 11.97
C LYS A 101 16.65 -11.88 11.96
N ARG A 102 16.15 -12.63 10.97
CA ARG A 102 16.42 -14.08 10.83
C ARG A 102 17.81 -14.39 10.26
N ALA A 103 18.40 -13.47 9.49
CA ALA A 103 19.76 -13.64 8.98
C ALA A 103 20.80 -13.46 10.11
N GLY A 104 20.65 -12.43 10.96
CA GLY A 104 21.56 -12.18 12.08
C GLY A 104 21.52 -13.26 13.18
N GLU A 105 20.41 -13.98 13.34
CA GLU A 105 20.31 -15.10 14.29
C GLU A 105 20.97 -16.39 13.77
N ARG A 106 21.17 -16.56 12.46
CA ARG A 106 21.81 -17.77 11.89
C ARG A 106 23.33 -17.72 11.89
N GLU A 107 23.94 -16.53 11.94
CA GLU A 107 25.40 -16.38 11.90
C GLU A 107 26.08 -16.49 13.28
N GLN A 108 25.33 -16.60 14.39
CA GLN A 108 25.92 -16.74 15.74
C GLN A 108 25.96 -18.18 16.29
N SER A 109 25.48 -19.18 15.55
CA SER A 109 25.36 -20.57 16.07
C SER A 109 26.44 -21.55 15.64
N LEU A 110 27.53 -21.11 14.99
CA LEU A 110 28.60 -22.03 14.54
C LEU A 110 29.96 -21.84 15.22
N ASP A 111 30.13 -20.86 16.12
CA ASP A 111 31.43 -20.60 16.76
C ASP A 111 31.59 -21.22 18.17
N ARG A 112 30.76 -22.22 18.52
CA ARG A 112 30.92 -22.96 19.78
C ARG A 112 30.91 -24.45 19.52
N LYS A 113 32.10 -25.02 19.28
CA LYS A 113 32.77 -25.99 20.15
C LYS A 113 33.92 -26.66 19.37
N VAL A 114 35.11 -26.07 19.44
CA VAL A 114 36.37 -26.78 19.22
C VAL A 114 37.18 -26.60 20.51
N ASP A 115 37.84 -27.69 20.92
CA ASP A 115 38.74 -27.87 22.07
C ASP A 115 38.05 -28.12 23.45
N SER A 116 38.38 -29.15 24.22
CA SER A 116 39.44 -30.17 24.15
C SER A 116 39.02 -31.44 24.90
N ASP A 117 39.40 -32.59 24.34
CA ASP A 117 39.84 -33.77 25.07
C ASP A 117 41.11 -33.41 25.88
N ASP A 118 41.09 -33.59 27.20
CA ASP A 118 42.09 -34.30 28.05
C ASP A 118 41.70 -34.19 29.54
#